data_AF-A0A8S3JBM6-F1
#
_entry.id   AF-A0A8S3JBM6-F1
#
_cell.length_a   1.000
_cell.length_b   1.000
_cell.length_c   1.000
_cell.angle_alpha   90.00
_cell.angle_beta   90.00
_cell.angle_gamma   90.00
#
_symmetry.space_group_name_H-M   'P 1'
#
loop_
_entity.id
_entity.type
_entity.pdbx_description
1 polymer ?
#
loop_
_entity_poly.entity_id
_entity_poly.type
_entity_poly.pdbx_seq_one_letter_code
_entity_poly.pdbx_strand_id
1 'polypeptide(L)'
;INLSNSIQIAVKYSTVNLNCQIYGIPNPTVTWYKVIQQREQKIDEESLQLLLANNQYFTLQNVDDSMAGKYRCVGKNRLGFIQNDFQLLIRGSIYWRHFPESRTVKINDSITLKCEGQSSEPLQYQWLKDEVSLSDTISLQDRIRTYSDGLLSINNIEPSDHGSYVCKISTSNSTSI
;
A
#
# COMPACT_ATOMS: atom_id res chain seq x y z
N ILE A 1 -6.32 24.87 21.68
CA ILE A 1 -6.89 23.66 21.03
C ILE A 1 -6.41 23.69 19.59
N ASN A 2 -5.53 22.77 19.21
CA ASN A 2 -4.89 22.79 17.91
C ASN A 2 -5.86 22.15 16.90
N LEU A 3 -6.53 22.99 16.11
CA LEU A 3 -7.47 22.58 15.07
C LEU A 3 -6.69 22.58 13.75
N SER A 4 -5.99 21.50 13.45
CA SER A 4 -5.39 21.30 12.13
C SER A 4 -6.10 20.19 11.38
N ASN A 5 -6.44 20.46 10.11
CA ASN A 5 -6.79 19.42 9.16
C ASN A 5 -5.66 18.39 9.16
N SER A 6 -5.94 17.19 9.64
CA SER A 6 -4.93 16.15 9.79
C SER A 6 -4.96 15.25 8.56
N ILE A 7 -3.90 15.25 7.76
CA ILE A 7 -3.75 14.30 6.66
C ILE A 7 -3.25 12.98 7.27
N GLN A 8 -4.01 11.92 7.06
CA GLN A 8 -3.64 10.55 7.44
C GLN A 8 -3.38 9.74 6.18
N ILE A 9 -2.25 9.05 6.12
CA ILE A 9 -1.91 8.14 5.03
C ILE A 9 -1.97 6.71 5.56
N ALA A 10 -2.68 5.84 4.85
CA ALA A 10 -2.71 4.41 5.12
C ALA A 10 -2.30 3.62 3.87
N VAL A 11 -1.83 2.40 4.08
CA VAL A 11 -1.46 1.47 3.01
C VAL A 11 -2.66 0.58 2.73
N LYS A 12 -2.96 0.29 1.46
CA LYS A 12 -4.08 -0.59 1.10
C LYS A 12 -3.95 -1.94 1.81
N TYR A 13 -5.06 -2.47 2.33
CA TYR A 13 -5.19 -3.64 3.22
C TYR A 13 -4.53 -3.53 4.61
N SER A 14 -4.00 -2.36 4.99
CA SER A 14 -3.54 -2.12 6.35
C SER A 14 -4.69 -1.74 7.29
N THR A 15 -4.37 -1.60 8.58
CA THR A 15 -5.25 -0.96 9.56
C THR A 15 -4.78 0.47 9.80
N VAL A 16 -5.72 1.41 9.96
CA VAL A 16 -5.43 2.81 10.32
C VAL A 16 -6.35 3.27 11.43
N ASN A 17 -5.83 4.12 12.32
CA ASN A 17 -6.58 4.68 13.44
C ASN A 17 -6.60 6.21 13.31
N LEU A 18 -7.81 6.77 13.21
CA LEU A 18 -8.03 8.22 13.29
C LEU A 18 -8.24 8.59 14.76
N ASN A 19 -7.34 9.44 15.27
CA ASN A 19 -7.35 9.86 16.67
C ASN A 19 -8.05 11.21 16.84
N CYS A 20 -9.19 11.22 17.52
CA CYS A 20 -9.91 12.41 17.92
C CYS A 20 -10.13 12.44 19.45
N GLN A 21 -9.06 12.79 20.16
CA GLN A 21 -9.09 13.01 21.60
C GLN A 21 -9.70 14.37 21.96
N ILE A 22 -10.96 14.35 22.40
CA ILE A 22 -11.69 15.54 22.84
C ILE A 22 -12.03 15.41 24.32
N TYR A 23 -11.70 16.45 25.08
CA TYR A 23 -11.96 16.52 26.52
C TYR A 23 -12.74 17.80 26.85
N GLY A 24 -13.59 17.74 27.86
CA GLY A 24 -14.37 18.90 28.32
C GLY A 24 -15.21 18.57 29.55
N ILE A 25 -15.69 19.60 30.24
CA ILE A 25 -16.61 19.46 31.38
C ILE A 25 -17.91 20.20 31.05
N PRO A 26 -19.07 19.53 31.07
CA PRO A 26 -19.26 18.09 31.22
C PRO A 26 -18.60 17.26 30.11
N ASN A 27 -18.29 15.99 30.38
CA ASN A 27 -17.66 15.10 29.41
C ASN A 27 -18.45 15.07 28.08
N PRO A 28 -17.81 15.38 26.94
CA PRO A 28 -18.47 15.37 25.65
C PRO A 28 -18.63 13.95 25.10
N THR A 29 -19.70 13.72 24.35
CA THR A 29 -19.89 12.51 23.53
C THR A 29 -19.24 12.72 22.18
N VAL A 30 -18.38 11.79 21.76
CA VAL A 30 -17.71 11.83 20.45
C VAL A 30 -18.50 11.03 19.42
N THR A 31 -18.75 11.64 18.26
CA THR A 31 -19.43 11.03 17.10
C THR A 31 -18.60 11.23 15.84
N TRP A 32 -18.50 10.19 15.01
CA TRP A 32 -17.77 10.22 13.74
C TRP A 32 -18.69 10.30 12.53
N TYR A 33 -18.19 10.95 11.49
CA TYR A 33 -18.88 11.16 10.23
C TYR A 33 -17.93 10.95 9.06
N LYS A 34 -18.42 10.31 7.99
CA LYS A 34 -17.78 10.38 6.67
C LYS A 34 -18.40 11.55 5.91
N VAL A 35 -17.56 12.43 5.37
CA VAL A 35 -18.01 13.62 4.64
C VAL A 35 -18.03 13.30 3.15
N ILE A 36 -19.23 13.19 2.57
CA ILE A 36 -19.45 12.83 1.18
C ILE A 36 -20.21 13.97 0.51
N GLN A 37 -19.63 14.60 -0.51
CA GLN A 37 -20.26 15.73 -1.23
C GLN A 37 -20.77 16.83 -0.26
N GLN A 38 -19.97 17.17 0.75
CA GLN A 38 -20.29 18.14 1.81
C GLN A 38 -21.45 17.75 2.75
N ARG A 39 -21.98 16.53 2.65
CA ARG A 39 -22.93 15.96 3.62
C ARG A 39 -22.20 15.08 4.62
N GLU A 40 -22.66 15.11 5.86
CA GLU A 40 -22.16 14.27 6.94
C GLU A 40 -23.00 13.00 7.02
N GLN A 41 -22.40 11.87 6.70
CA GLN A 41 -22.99 10.55 6.96
C GLN A 41 -22.43 10.07 8.30
N LYS A 42 -23.31 9.90 9.28
CA LYS A 42 -22.93 9.35 10.58
C LYS A 42 -22.38 7.95 10.40
N ILE A 43 -21.30 7.66 11.12
CA ILE A 43 -20.71 6.33 11.18
C ILE A 43 -21.36 5.58 12.33
N ASP A 44 -22.04 4.47 12.01
CA ASP A 44 -22.72 3.62 12.97
C ASP A 44 -21.81 2.46 13.41
N GLU A 45 -21.98 2.00 14.66
CA GLU A 45 -21.15 0.95 15.30
C GLU A 45 -21.19 -0.41 14.60
N GLU A 46 -22.18 -0.68 13.74
CA GLU A 46 -22.31 -1.94 12.98
C GLU A 46 -21.50 -1.98 11.68
N SER A 47 -20.97 -0.85 11.23
CA SER A 47 -20.01 -0.86 10.12
C SER A 47 -18.71 -1.53 10.57
N LEU A 48 -17.96 -2.18 9.67
CA LEU A 48 -16.69 -2.92 9.89
C LEU A 48 -15.53 -2.10 10.51
N GLN A 49 -15.81 -1.30 11.53
CA GLN A 49 -15.09 -0.12 11.98
C GLN A 49 -15.15 -0.11 13.51
N LEU A 50 -13.99 -0.14 14.16
CA LEU A 50 -13.90 -0.24 15.62
C LEU A 50 -13.81 1.16 16.22
N LEU A 51 -14.84 1.54 16.96
CA LEU A 51 -14.81 2.72 17.82
C LEU A 51 -14.26 2.32 19.19
N LEU A 52 -13.16 2.96 19.61
CA LEU A 52 -12.46 2.63 20.86
C LEU A 52 -12.37 3.85 21.78
N ALA A 53 -12.22 3.58 23.09
CA ALA A 53 -12.06 4.58 24.14
C ALA A 53 -13.13 5.68 24.11
N ASN A 54 -14.41 5.29 24.15
CA ASN A 54 -15.57 6.19 24.04
C ASN A 54 -15.55 7.00 22.73
N ASN A 55 -15.30 6.31 21.61
CA ASN A 55 -15.28 6.86 20.26
C ASN A 55 -14.18 7.91 20.02
N GLN A 56 -13.19 8.03 20.90
CA GLN A 56 -12.04 8.92 20.66
C GLN A 56 -11.12 8.39 19.57
N TYR A 57 -11.16 7.09 19.30
CA TYR A 57 -10.44 6.45 18.21
C TYR A 57 -11.41 5.82 17.24
N PHE A 58 -11.16 6.01 15.96
CA PHE A 58 -11.88 5.38 14.87
C PHE A 58 -10.93 4.54 14.02
N THR A 59 -11.07 3.22 14.15
CA THR A 59 -10.17 2.25 13.51
C THR A 59 -10.83 1.67 12.26
N LEU A 60 -10.17 1.85 11.13
CA LEU A 60 -10.53 1.25 9.84
C LEU A 60 -9.56 0.08 9.57
N GLN A 61 -10.10 -1.11 9.36
CA GLN A 61 -9.34 -2.31 9.04
C GLN A 61 -9.43 -2.64 7.55
N ASN A 62 -8.40 -3.31 7.03
CA ASN A 62 -8.34 -3.77 5.64
C ASN A 62 -8.70 -2.65 4.63
N VAL A 63 -8.09 -1.49 4.79
CA VAL A 63 -8.50 -0.28 4.06
C VAL A 63 -8.32 -0.40 2.56
N ASP A 64 -9.26 0.14 1.80
CA ASP A 64 -9.16 0.23 0.34
C ASP A 64 -9.55 1.62 -0.17
N ASP A 65 -9.45 1.82 -1.48
CA ASP A 65 -9.69 3.10 -2.13
C ASP A 65 -11.11 3.66 -1.89
N SER A 66 -12.10 2.80 -1.63
CA SER A 66 -13.47 3.23 -1.31
C SER A 66 -13.59 3.87 0.08
N MET A 67 -12.64 3.55 0.97
CA MET A 67 -12.54 4.10 2.32
C MET A 67 -11.78 5.44 2.34
N ALA A 68 -11.10 5.83 1.27
CA ALA A 68 -10.46 7.13 1.17
C ALA A 68 -11.48 8.28 1.28
N GLY A 69 -11.01 9.44 1.73
CA GLY A 69 -11.83 10.65 1.79
C GLY A 69 -11.76 11.37 3.13
N LYS A 70 -12.71 12.28 3.32
CA LYS A 70 -12.75 13.17 4.49
C LYS A 70 -13.59 12.55 5.60
N TYR A 71 -13.03 12.51 6.81
CA TYR A 71 -13.69 12.08 8.03
C TYR A 71 -13.75 13.25 9.02
N ARG A 72 -14.81 13.32 9.80
CA ARG A 72 -15.01 14.35 10.83
C ARG A 72 -15.37 13.69 12.13
N CYS A 73 -14.72 14.10 13.21
CA CYS A 73 -15.19 13.80 14.56
C CYS A 73 -15.84 15.05 15.15
N VAL A 74 -16.89 14.86 15.93
CA VAL A 74 -17.59 15.92 16.67
C VAL A 74 -17.73 15.49 18.11
N GLY A 75 -17.18 16.26 19.05
CA GLY A 75 -17.39 16.12 20.47
C GLY A 75 -18.43 17.12 20.95
N LYS A 76 -19.55 16.66 21.51
CA LYS A 76 -20.67 17.51 21.95
C LYS A 76 -21.03 17.27 23.41
N ASN A 77 -21.24 18.34 24.16
CA ASN A 77 -21.81 18.30 25.50
C ASN A 77 -22.96 19.33 25.64
N ARG A 78 -23.50 19.50 26.85
CA ARG A 78 -24.59 20.47 27.10
C ARG A 78 -24.18 21.94 26.98
N LEU A 79 -22.88 22.24 26.93
CA LEU A 79 -22.35 23.60 26.84
C LEU A 79 -21.94 23.98 25.41
N GLY A 80 -21.75 23.01 24.52
CA GLY A 80 -21.37 23.27 23.14
C GLY A 80 -20.82 22.04 22.42
N PHE A 81 -20.11 22.29 21.33
CA PHE A 81 -19.45 21.26 20.54
C PHE A 81 -18.11 21.75 19.98
N ILE A 82 -17.25 20.79 19.64
CA ILE A 82 -16.04 21.00 18.87
C ILE A 82 -15.90 19.89 17.82
N GLN A 83 -15.21 20.17 16.73
CA GLN A 83 -15.00 19.21 15.66
C GLN A 83 -13.56 19.23 15.15
N ASN A 84 -13.11 18.11 14.58
CA ASN A 84 -11.86 18.02 13.85
C ASN A 84 -12.04 17.22 12.56
N ASP A 85 -11.32 17.64 11.51
CA ASP A 85 -11.38 17.06 10.17
C ASP A 85 -10.09 16.30 9.85
N PHE A 86 -10.26 15.11 9.27
CA PHE A 86 -9.19 14.23 8.80
C PHE A 86 -9.35 13.97 7.31
N GLN A 87 -8.25 14.04 6.57
CA GLN A 87 -8.20 13.59 5.18
C GLN A 87 -7.46 12.26 5.13
N LEU A 88 -8.18 11.16 4.89
CA LEU A 88 -7.59 9.84 4.72
C LEU A 88 -7.21 9.63 3.25
N LEU A 89 -5.92 9.39 3.02
CA LEU A 89 -5.36 8.98 1.74
C LEU A 89 -4.92 7.53 1.84
N ILE A 90 -5.31 6.72 0.85
CA ILE A 90 -4.89 5.33 0.73
C ILE A 90 -3.82 5.25 -0.35
N ARG A 91 -2.64 4.72 0.00
CA ARG A 91 -1.57 4.44 -0.94
C ARG A 91 -1.61 2.98 -1.35
N GLY A 92 -1.38 2.72 -2.63
CA GLY A 92 -1.20 1.37 -3.13
C GLY A 92 -0.04 0.66 -2.43
N SER A 93 -0.20 -0.65 -2.26
CA SER A 93 0.85 -1.55 -1.79
C SER A 93 1.13 -2.61 -2.82
N ILE A 94 2.38 -3.05 -2.84
CA ILE A 94 2.84 -4.19 -3.64
C ILE A 94 2.78 -5.41 -2.73
N TYR A 95 2.03 -6.42 -3.14
CA TYR A 95 1.96 -7.73 -2.50
C TYR A 95 2.59 -8.76 -3.41
N TRP A 96 3.54 -9.54 -2.88
CA TRP A 96 4.16 -10.63 -3.63
C TRP A 96 3.17 -11.79 -3.79
N ARG A 97 2.96 -12.20 -5.04
CA ARG A 97 2.21 -13.40 -5.43
C ARG A 97 3.16 -14.56 -5.70
N HIS A 98 4.29 -14.28 -6.35
CA HIS A 98 5.38 -15.24 -6.56
C HIS A 98 6.72 -14.55 -6.37
N PHE A 99 7.53 -15.11 -5.48
CA PHE A 99 8.95 -14.80 -5.40
C PHE A 99 9.72 -15.68 -6.39
N PRO A 100 10.81 -15.16 -6.97
CA PRO A 100 11.67 -15.99 -7.79
C PRO A 100 12.41 -17.02 -6.94
N GLU A 101 12.47 -18.26 -7.42
CA GLU A 101 13.12 -19.36 -6.72
C GLU A 101 14.54 -19.57 -7.23
N SER A 102 15.47 -19.91 -6.33
CA SER A 102 16.82 -20.34 -6.72
C SER A 102 16.75 -21.64 -7.52
N ARG A 103 17.49 -21.71 -8.64
CA ARG A 103 17.53 -22.89 -9.50
C ARG A 103 18.95 -23.21 -9.96
N THR A 104 19.21 -24.49 -10.17
CA THR A 104 20.41 -25.00 -10.83
C THR A 104 20.02 -25.51 -12.21
N VAL A 105 20.73 -25.05 -13.24
CA VAL A 105 20.43 -25.34 -14.65
C VAL A 105 21.71 -25.83 -15.32
N LYS A 106 21.60 -26.74 -16.28
CA LYS A 106 22.76 -27.23 -17.01
C LYS A 106 23.17 -26.23 -18.09
N ILE A 107 24.45 -26.25 -18.45
CA ILE A 107 24.98 -25.48 -19.58
C ILE A 107 24.24 -25.90 -20.87
N ASN A 108 23.98 -24.93 -21.75
CA ASN A 108 23.21 -25.03 -22.99
C ASN A 108 21.68 -25.23 -22.84
N ASP A 109 21.16 -25.51 -21.64
CA ASP A 109 19.72 -25.51 -21.40
C ASP A 109 19.17 -24.07 -21.31
N SER A 110 17.86 -23.93 -21.12
CA SER A 110 17.17 -22.66 -20.90
C SER A 110 16.46 -22.63 -19.54
N ILE A 111 16.27 -21.44 -18.99
CA ILE A 111 15.47 -21.20 -17.78
C ILE A 111 14.59 -19.97 -17.93
N THR A 112 13.41 -20.02 -17.31
CA THR A 112 12.57 -18.85 -17.08
C THR A 112 12.35 -18.68 -15.59
N LEU A 113 12.73 -17.52 -15.07
CA LEU A 113 12.42 -17.07 -13.71
C LEU A 113 11.19 -16.18 -13.75
N LYS A 114 10.36 -16.27 -12.71
CA LYS A 114 9.13 -15.50 -12.58
C LYS A 114 9.11 -14.80 -11.23
N CYS A 115 8.83 -13.51 -11.26
CA CYS A 115 8.31 -12.78 -10.12
C CYS A 115 6.93 -12.23 -10.46
N GLU A 116 6.05 -12.15 -9.47
CA GLU A 116 4.69 -11.63 -9.65
C GLU A 116 4.28 -10.84 -8.43
N GLY A 117 3.86 -9.60 -8.67
CA GLY A 117 3.28 -8.72 -7.66
C GLY A 117 1.81 -8.47 -7.94
N GLN A 118 1.10 -8.01 -6.91
CA GLN A 118 -0.25 -7.47 -7.00
C GLN A 118 -0.26 -6.08 -6.38
N SER A 119 -0.88 -5.12 -7.06
CA SER A 119 -1.08 -3.76 -6.58
C SER A 119 -2.36 -3.18 -7.15
N SER A 120 -2.89 -2.14 -6.49
CA SER A 120 -3.96 -1.31 -7.05
C SER A 120 -3.47 -0.32 -8.10
N GLU A 121 -2.16 -0.08 -8.15
CA GLU A 121 -1.49 0.73 -9.16
C GLU A 121 -0.80 -0.17 -10.19
N PRO A 122 -0.63 0.28 -11.45
CA PRO A 122 0.14 -0.47 -12.45
C PRO A 122 1.54 -0.82 -11.95
N LEU A 123 1.94 -2.08 -12.14
CA LEU A 123 3.24 -2.59 -11.73
C LEU A 123 4.27 -2.47 -12.85
N GLN A 124 5.51 -2.19 -12.47
CA GLN A 124 6.69 -2.25 -13.31
C GLN A 124 7.66 -3.28 -12.72
N TYR A 125 8.34 -4.01 -13.60
CA TYR A 125 9.28 -5.07 -13.24
C TYR A 125 10.66 -4.76 -13.78
N GLN A 126 11.68 -5.00 -12.96
CA GLN A 126 13.09 -4.85 -13.33
C GLN A 126 13.89 -6.02 -12.76
N TRP A 127 14.70 -6.65 -13.61
CA TRP A 127 15.61 -7.70 -13.17
C TRP A 127 17.04 -7.17 -13.07
N LEU A 128 17.72 -7.57 -12.00
CA LEU A 128 19.13 -7.29 -11.77
C LEU A 128 19.90 -8.60 -11.72
N LYS A 129 21.09 -8.65 -12.31
CA LYS A 129 22.09 -9.69 -12.10
C LYS A 129 23.27 -9.07 -11.37
N ASP A 130 23.59 -9.58 -10.20
CA ASP A 130 24.72 -9.11 -9.39
C ASP A 130 24.69 -7.57 -9.21
N GLU A 131 23.52 -7.03 -8.84
CA GLU A 131 23.21 -5.60 -8.67
C GLU A 131 23.19 -4.74 -9.96
N VAL A 132 23.42 -5.35 -11.13
CA VAL A 132 23.39 -4.64 -12.42
C VAL A 132 22.06 -4.89 -13.12
N SER A 133 21.38 -3.80 -13.48
CA SER A 133 20.14 -3.82 -14.26
C SER A 133 20.35 -4.51 -15.62
N LEU A 134 19.57 -5.55 -15.87
CA LEU A 134 19.57 -6.27 -17.15
C LEU A 134 18.93 -5.44 -18.27
N SER A 135 18.21 -4.37 -17.93
CA SER A 135 17.60 -3.43 -18.89
C SER A 135 18.59 -2.38 -19.41
N ASP A 136 19.57 -1.99 -18.59
CA ASP A 136 20.56 -0.95 -18.93
C ASP A 136 21.76 -1.52 -19.72
N THR A 137 21.89 -2.84 -19.73
CA THR A 137 22.85 -3.55 -20.58
C THR A 137 22.27 -3.64 -22.00
N ILE A 138 22.52 -2.60 -22.81
CA ILE A 138 22.05 -2.34 -24.19
C ILE A 138 22.18 -3.53 -25.19
N SER A 139 22.82 -4.63 -24.81
CA SER A 139 23.04 -5.78 -25.69
C SER A 139 23.42 -7.05 -24.90
N LEU A 140 22.52 -7.55 -24.05
CA LEU A 140 22.59 -8.97 -23.74
C LEU A 140 21.78 -9.68 -24.83
N GLN A 141 22.54 -10.34 -25.71
CA GLN A 141 22.16 -11.19 -26.84
C GLN A 141 20.71 -11.72 -26.77
N ASP A 142 20.05 -12.00 -27.91
CA ASP A 142 18.71 -12.63 -28.04
C ASP A 142 18.38 -13.76 -27.02
N ARG A 143 19.44 -14.32 -26.45
CA ARG A 143 19.53 -15.25 -25.33
C ARG A 143 18.93 -14.78 -23.99
N ILE A 144 19.16 -13.55 -23.49
CA ILE A 144 18.66 -13.05 -22.19
C ILE A 144 17.58 -12.00 -22.42
N ARG A 145 16.36 -12.25 -21.93
CA ARG A 145 15.20 -11.38 -22.16
C ARG A 145 14.39 -11.17 -20.89
N THR A 146 14.06 -9.91 -20.61
CA THR A 146 13.13 -9.51 -19.55
C THR A 146 11.79 -9.10 -20.14
N TYR A 147 10.70 -9.38 -19.44
CA TYR A 147 9.35 -9.09 -19.90
C TYR A 147 8.60 -8.20 -18.90
N SER A 148 7.64 -7.43 -19.41
CA SER A 148 6.83 -6.50 -18.61
C SER A 148 5.91 -7.18 -17.60
N ASP A 149 5.72 -8.50 -17.72
CA ASP A 149 4.92 -9.34 -16.82
C ASP A 149 5.75 -9.98 -15.69
N GLY A 150 7.03 -9.59 -15.56
CA GLY A 150 7.92 -10.07 -14.50
C GLY A 150 8.71 -11.33 -14.85
N LEU A 151 8.63 -11.81 -16.09
CA LEU A 151 9.45 -12.94 -16.54
C LEU A 151 10.88 -12.51 -16.90
N LEU A 152 11.84 -13.37 -16.59
CA LEU A 152 13.21 -13.34 -17.09
C LEU A 152 13.51 -14.69 -17.76
N SER A 153 13.80 -14.67 -19.05
CA SER A 153 14.20 -15.85 -19.82
C SER A 153 15.70 -15.78 -20.13
N ILE A 154 16.41 -16.87 -19.86
CA ILE A 154 17.81 -17.05 -20.21
C ILE A 154 17.90 -18.35 -21.02
N ASN A 155 18.21 -18.23 -22.30
CA ASN A 155 18.45 -19.38 -23.18
C ASN A 155 19.93 -19.76 -23.18
N ASN A 156 20.25 -20.95 -23.68
CA ASN A 156 21.62 -21.42 -23.93
C ASN A 156 22.59 -21.04 -22.79
N ILE A 157 22.34 -21.55 -21.58
CA ILE A 157 23.04 -21.17 -20.36
C ILE A 157 24.56 -21.31 -20.50
N GLU A 158 25.29 -20.27 -20.10
CA GLU A 158 26.75 -20.20 -20.09
C GLU A 158 27.28 -20.09 -18.65
N PRO A 159 28.54 -20.46 -18.37
CA PRO A 159 29.13 -20.32 -17.04
C PRO A 159 29.07 -18.88 -16.47
N SER A 160 29.11 -17.86 -17.33
CA SER A 160 28.99 -16.44 -16.97
C SER A 160 27.60 -16.02 -16.48
N ASP A 161 26.56 -16.84 -16.74
CA ASP A 161 25.21 -16.59 -16.24
C ASP A 161 25.06 -16.95 -14.77
N HIS A 162 26.04 -17.61 -14.16
CA HIS A 162 26.04 -17.81 -12.72
C HIS A 162 26.04 -16.45 -11.99
N GLY A 163 25.18 -16.31 -10.99
CA GLY A 163 25.07 -15.08 -10.20
C GLY A 163 23.77 -14.99 -9.42
N SER A 164 23.63 -13.89 -8.69
CA SER A 164 22.40 -13.54 -7.97
C SER A 164 21.46 -12.76 -8.89
N TYR A 165 20.25 -13.28 -9.07
CA TYR A 165 19.19 -12.62 -9.84
C TYR A 165 18.13 -12.08 -8.91
N VAL A 166 17.89 -10.77 -8.97
CA VAL A 166 16.93 -10.06 -8.13
C VAL A 166 15.85 -9.48 -9.01
N CYS A 167 14.59 -9.69 -8.63
CA CYS A 167 13.45 -9.01 -9.25
C CYS A 167 13.00 -7.86 -8.37
N LYS A 168 12.99 -6.66 -8.94
CA LYS A 168 12.44 -5.46 -8.34
C LYS A 168 11.08 -5.17 -8.95
N ILE A 169 10.08 -4.95 -8.09
CA ILE A 169 8.72 -4.60 -8.46
C ILE A 169 8.42 -3.18 -7.94
N SER A 170 7.87 -2.32 -8.79
CA SER A 170 7.53 -0.95 -8.39
C SER A 170 6.17 -0.49 -8.92
N THR A 171 5.58 0.47 -8.21
CA THR A 171 4.52 1.35 -8.71
C THR A 171 5.08 2.77 -8.86
N SER A 172 4.25 3.77 -9.21
CA SER A 172 4.70 5.17 -9.23
C SER A 172 5.13 5.70 -7.87
N ASN A 173 4.67 5.07 -6.79
CA ASN A 173 4.81 5.57 -5.41
C ASN A 173 5.45 4.57 -4.44
N SER A 174 5.76 3.34 -4.88
CA SER A 174 6.25 2.27 -4.03
C SER A 174 7.22 1.36 -4.79
N THR A 175 8.09 0.67 -4.05
CA THR A 175 9.06 -0.28 -4.59
C THR A 175 9.26 -1.41 -3.59
N SER A 176 9.37 -2.63 -4.10
CA SER A 176 9.67 -3.85 -3.35
C SER A 176 10.71 -4.66 -4.11
N ILE A 177 11.61 -5.33 -3.37
CA ILE A 177 12.74 -6.14 -3.86
C ILE A 177 12.69 -7.48 -3.15
#